data_AF-D7KPC7-F1
#
_entry.id   AF-D7KPC7-F1
#
_cell.length_a   1.000
_cell.length_b   1.000
_cell.length_c   1.000
_cell.angle_alpha   90.00
_cell.angle_beta   90.00
_cell.angle_gamma   90.00
#
_symmetry.space_group_name_H-M   'P 1'
#
loop_
_entity.id
_entity.type
_entity.pdbx_description
1 polymer ?
#
loop_
_entity_poly.entity_id
_entity_poly.type
_entity_poly.pdbx_seq_one_letter_code
_entity_poly.pdbx_strand_id
1 'polypeptide(L)'
;MATAGSSYSVSTDHQVPSSLVNLGNGAGVCIMSNAWKDEQEPSLISFISAFLTANSFRLNFVSIPPDLIFNCGGVSIAFVFVTKWDCSTVASIFSRVKRLKGQFAQLYVVVTLSTKAQSDSFMRSYFQYEMEFGKPAFVQVIDAEMGFEKIVKIAHSRGVCKQQKVASKLKVERKRTVQDTNIFIRFVTSIPNINKHDANTLYQAIGSIEAIAKASKEDILANTDLSSEKAETLTRFFQDPEFYLSPKFN
;
A
#
# COMPACT_ATOMS: atom_id res chain seq x y z
N MET A 1 -47.55 -37.36 -11.95
CA MET A 1 -47.22 -36.23 -11.06
C MET A 1 -45.70 -36.26 -10.89
N ALA A 2 -44.94 -35.43 -11.63
CA ALA A 2 -44.58 -34.04 -11.31
C ALA A 2 -43.71 -34.01 -10.03
N THR A 3 -42.46 -33.55 -9.98
CA THR A 3 -41.83 -32.37 -10.62
C THR A 3 -40.30 -32.47 -10.59
N ALA A 4 -39.66 -31.71 -11.49
CA ALA A 4 -38.23 -31.44 -11.58
C ALA A 4 -37.69 -30.59 -10.42
N GLY A 5 -36.36 -30.60 -10.25
CA GLY A 5 -35.65 -29.73 -9.31
C GLY A 5 -34.16 -29.61 -9.66
N SER A 6 -33.86 -28.91 -10.75
CA SER A 6 -32.52 -28.38 -11.05
C SER A 6 -32.18 -27.28 -10.03
N SER A 7 -30.99 -27.32 -9.44
CA SER A 7 -30.41 -26.16 -8.76
C SER A 7 -28.96 -25.98 -9.18
N TYR A 8 -28.80 -25.10 -10.17
CA TYR A 8 -27.55 -24.41 -10.42
C TYR A 8 -27.23 -23.52 -9.22
N SER A 9 -26.02 -23.64 -8.66
CA SER A 9 -25.43 -22.59 -7.85
C SER A 9 -24.10 -22.16 -8.48
N VAL A 10 -24.18 -21.06 -9.22
CA VAL A 10 -23.03 -20.24 -9.58
C VAL A 10 -22.72 -19.38 -8.37
N SER A 11 -21.50 -19.47 -7.83
CA SER A 11 -20.95 -18.43 -6.97
C SER A 11 -19.60 -18.02 -7.54
N THR A 12 -19.57 -16.75 -7.91
CA THR A 12 -18.53 -16.00 -8.59
C THR A 12 -17.40 -15.66 -7.62
N ASP A 13 -16.31 -16.42 -7.68
CA ASP A 13 -15.01 -15.96 -7.18
C ASP A 13 -14.41 -14.97 -8.18
N HIS A 14 -14.77 -13.70 -8.04
CA HIS A 14 -13.99 -12.62 -8.66
C HIS A 14 -12.73 -12.37 -7.82
N GLN A 15 -11.72 -13.21 -8.04
CA GLN A 15 -10.34 -12.89 -7.70
C GLN A 15 -9.92 -11.65 -8.50
N VAL A 16 -9.78 -10.53 -7.80
CA VAL A 16 -9.07 -9.36 -8.33
C VAL A 16 -7.59 -9.74 -8.47
N PRO A 17 -6.97 -9.67 -9.66
CA PRO A 17 -5.56 -9.97 -9.80
C PRO A 17 -4.72 -8.94 -9.05
N SER A 18 -4.00 -9.39 -8.03
CA SER A 18 -3.04 -8.63 -7.25
C SER A 18 -1.70 -8.44 -7.98
N SER A 19 -1.73 -8.15 -9.29
CA SER A 19 -0.52 -7.93 -10.08
C SER A 19 -0.15 -6.45 -10.14
N LEU A 20 0.16 -5.87 -8.97
CA LEU A 20 0.98 -4.66 -8.90
C LEU A 20 2.41 -5.07 -8.52
N VAL A 21 3.11 -5.51 -9.57
CA VAL A 21 4.55 -5.34 -9.79
C VAL A 21 5.46 -5.86 -8.66
N ASN A 22 5.95 -7.08 -8.86
CA ASN A 22 7.22 -7.58 -8.33
C ASN A 22 8.33 -6.53 -8.57
N LEU A 23 8.61 -5.71 -7.56
CA LEU A 23 9.80 -4.86 -7.48
C LEU A 23 10.66 -5.37 -6.33
N GLY A 24 11.46 -6.40 -6.64
CA GLY A 24 12.47 -7.00 -5.77
C GLY A 24 11.94 -8.14 -4.90
N ASN A 25 12.49 -9.35 -5.09
CA ASN A 25 12.14 -10.62 -4.43
C ASN A 25 12.32 -10.67 -2.88
N GLY A 26 12.23 -9.56 -2.14
CA GLY A 26 12.33 -9.54 -0.68
C GLY A 26 11.30 -8.63 -0.04
N ALA A 27 10.78 -9.04 1.12
CA ALA A 27 9.83 -8.26 1.91
C ALA A 27 10.41 -6.90 2.33
N GLY A 28 11.74 -6.80 2.44
CA GLY A 28 12.43 -5.54 2.70
C GLY A 28 13.87 -5.74 3.17
N VAL A 29 14.41 -4.71 3.80
CA VAL A 29 15.73 -4.72 4.43
C VAL A 29 15.60 -4.30 5.89
N CYS A 30 16.12 -5.11 6.80
CA CYS A 30 16.40 -4.75 8.18
C CYS A 30 17.86 -4.32 8.29
N ILE A 31 18.10 -3.10 8.76
CA ILE A 31 19.42 -2.59 9.12
C ILE A 31 19.50 -2.62 10.63
N MET A 32 20.52 -3.28 11.18
CA MET A 32 20.73 -3.43 12.62
C MET A 32 22.01 -2.74 13.05
N SER A 33 21.98 -2.07 14.19
CA SER A 33 23.15 -1.43 14.78
C SER A 33 24.19 -2.47 15.18
N ASN A 34 25.46 -2.24 14.79
CA ASN A 34 26.58 -3.03 15.30
C ASN A 34 26.67 -2.95 16.84
N ALA A 35 26.64 -1.73 17.40
CA ALA A 35 26.72 -1.53 18.85
C ALA A 35 25.62 -2.30 19.62
N TRP A 36 24.35 -2.13 19.22
CA TRP A 36 23.24 -2.87 19.82
C TRP A 36 23.39 -4.39 19.71
N LYS A 37 23.81 -4.91 18.54
CA LYS A 37 24.03 -6.35 18.32
C LYS A 37 25.08 -6.89 19.30
N ASP A 38 26.17 -6.17 19.49
CA ASP A 38 27.29 -6.59 20.33
C ASP A 38 26.91 -6.64 21.83
N GLU A 39 25.83 -5.95 22.23
CA GLU A 39 25.26 -6.01 23.58
C GLU A 39 24.28 -7.18 23.81
N GLN A 40 23.85 -7.86 22.73
CA GLN A 40 22.84 -8.92 22.82
C GLN A 40 23.46 -10.31 22.96
N GLU A 41 22.67 -11.23 23.53
CA GLU A 41 23.02 -12.65 23.55
C GLU A 41 23.09 -13.22 22.11
N PRO A 42 24.10 -14.07 21.79
CA PRO A 42 24.22 -14.67 20.46
C PRO A 42 22.98 -15.44 20.00
N SER A 43 22.25 -16.06 20.94
CA SER A 43 21.01 -16.79 20.66
C SER A 43 19.92 -15.88 20.09
N LEU A 44 19.75 -14.67 20.65
CA LEU A 44 18.78 -13.70 20.15
C LEU A 44 19.14 -13.21 18.75
N ILE A 45 20.43 -12.96 18.49
CA ILE A 45 20.88 -12.54 17.16
C ILE A 45 20.66 -13.67 16.13
N SER A 46 20.91 -14.93 16.51
CA SER A 46 20.62 -16.09 15.67
C SER A 46 19.13 -16.22 15.37
N PHE A 47 18.27 -16.06 16.40
CA PHE A 47 16.82 -16.04 16.23
C PHE A 47 16.40 -14.95 15.25
N ILE A 48 16.86 -13.71 15.44
CA ILE A 48 16.54 -12.56 14.57
C ILE A 48 16.93 -12.85 13.11
N SER A 49 18.14 -13.36 12.89
CA SER A 49 18.64 -13.67 11.54
C SER A 49 17.79 -14.76 10.88
N ALA A 50 17.48 -15.84 11.60
CA ALA A 50 16.63 -16.91 11.10
C ALA A 50 15.20 -16.42 10.81
N PHE A 51 14.62 -15.63 11.72
CA PHE A 51 13.28 -15.08 11.60
C PHE A 51 13.17 -14.14 10.39
N LEU A 52 14.14 -13.24 10.19
CA LEU A 52 14.17 -12.36 9.02
C LEU A 52 14.28 -13.14 7.72
N THR A 53 15.15 -14.16 7.69
CA THR A 53 15.33 -15.03 6.51
C THR A 53 14.03 -15.76 6.17
N ALA A 54 13.36 -16.35 7.17
CA ALA A 54 12.06 -17.01 7.00
C ALA A 54 10.96 -16.06 6.49
N ASN A 55 11.07 -14.77 6.81
CA ASN A 55 10.14 -13.72 6.38
C ASN A 55 10.65 -12.93 5.16
N SER A 56 11.65 -13.43 4.43
CA SER A 56 12.21 -12.81 3.21
C SER A 56 12.74 -11.38 3.40
N PHE A 57 13.22 -11.04 4.60
CA PHE A 57 13.94 -9.80 4.86
C PHE A 57 15.45 -10.03 4.78
N ARG A 58 16.16 -9.08 4.16
CA ARG A 58 17.63 -9.04 4.21
C ARG A 58 18.08 -8.36 5.49
N LEU A 59 19.10 -8.88 6.14
CA LEU A 59 19.72 -8.29 7.34
C LEU A 59 21.07 -7.67 6.98
N ASN A 60 21.25 -6.40 7.31
CA ASN A 60 22.51 -5.68 7.19
C ASN A 60 22.92 -5.14 8.56
N PHE A 61 24.22 -5.15 8.86
CA PHE A 61 24.76 -4.58 10.09
C PHE A 61 25.52 -3.29 9.78
N VAL A 62 25.16 -2.19 10.43
CA VAL A 62 25.71 -0.85 10.15
C VAL A 62 25.84 -0.06 11.45
N SER A 63 26.72 0.94 11.49
CA SER A 63 26.71 1.91 12.58
C SER A 63 25.56 2.92 12.37
N ILE A 64 24.50 2.78 13.16
CA ILE A 64 23.30 3.63 13.07
C ILE A 64 22.87 4.08 14.48
N PRO A 65 22.28 5.29 14.62
CA PRO A 65 21.79 5.78 15.91
C PRO A 65 20.64 4.98 16.55
N PRO A 66 19.59 4.51 15.82
CA PRO A 66 18.58 3.58 16.35
C PRO A 66 19.11 2.14 16.36
N ASP A 67 18.43 1.23 17.05
CA ASP A 67 18.85 -0.18 17.14
C ASP A 67 18.56 -0.92 15.84
N LEU A 68 17.40 -0.63 15.24
CA LEU A 68 16.96 -1.23 13.98
C LEU A 68 16.33 -0.17 13.07
N ILE A 69 16.51 -0.32 11.76
CA ILE A 69 15.75 0.39 10.73
C ILE A 69 15.19 -0.63 9.75
N PHE A 70 13.87 -0.62 9.57
CA PHE A 70 13.21 -1.40 8.54
C PHE A 70 12.87 -0.53 7.33
N ASN A 71 13.31 -0.98 6.16
CA ASN A 71 12.91 -0.44 4.87
C ASN A 71 12.00 -1.46 4.18
N CYS A 72 10.70 -1.17 4.13
CA CYS A 72 9.66 -2.08 3.64
C CYS A 72 8.54 -1.28 2.96
N GLY A 73 8.11 -1.69 1.76
CA GLY A 73 7.00 -1.03 1.04
C GLY A 73 7.21 0.47 0.78
N GLY A 74 8.46 0.89 0.61
CA GLY A 74 8.84 2.30 0.44
C GLY A 74 8.74 3.15 1.70
N VAL A 75 8.55 2.56 2.89
CA VAL A 75 8.62 3.24 4.19
C VAL A 75 9.93 2.89 4.87
N SER A 76 10.52 3.85 5.58
CA SER A 76 11.63 3.64 6.50
C SER A 76 11.14 3.88 7.93
N ILE A 77 11.39 2.93 8.83
CA ILE A 77 10.90 2.96 10.21
C ILE A 77 12.05 2.62 11.14
N ALA A 78 12.31 3.50 12.10
CA ALA A 78 13.34 3.32 13.11
C ALA A 78 12.75 2.72 14.38
N PHE A 79 13.54 1.87 15.04
CA PHE A 79 13.18 1.26 16.32
C PHE A 79 14.30 1.47 17.34
N VAL A 80 13.89 1.83 18.55
CA VAL A 80 14.68 1.58 19.76
C VAL A 80 14.15 0.29 20.38
N PHE A 81 15.00 -0.70 20.57
CA PHE A 81 14.64 -2.01 21.08
C PHE A 81 15.36 -2.30 22.40
N VAL A 82 14.64 -2.08 23.50
CA VAL A 82 15.13 -2.27 24.87
C VAL A 82 14.81 -3.69 25.30
N THR A 83 15.79 -4.60 25.19
CA THR A 83 15.64 -6.04 25.51
C THR A 83 15.80 -6.34 26.99
N LYS A 84 16.52 -5.49 27.73
CA LYS A 84 16.73 -5.59 29.18
C LYS A 84 16.33 -4.26 29.83
N TRP A 85 15.30 -4.26 30.67
CA TRP A 85 14.88 -3.08 31.43
C TRP A 85 15.55 -3.02 32.81
N ASP A 86 16.31 -1.96 33.05
CA ASP A 86 16.94 -1.66 34.34
C ASP A 86 16.69 -0.20 34.72
N CYS A 87 16.34 0.03 35.99
CA CYS A 87 16.17 1.35 36.58
C CYS A 87 17.42 2.23 36.44
N SER A 88 18.62 1.63 36.41
CA SER A 88 19.88 2.39 36.27
C SER A 88 20.06 3.00 34.86
N THR A 89 19.44 2.43 33.82
CA THR A 89 19.64 2.82 32.42
C THR A 89 18.51 3.70 31.87
N VAL A 90 17.43 3.88 32.64
CA VAL A 90 16.22 4.64 32.27
C VAL A 90 16.55 6.02 31.69
N ALA A 91 17.40 6.79 32.36
CA ALA A 91 17.76 8.14 31.93
C ALA A 91 18.39 8.16 30.53
N SER A 92 19.28 7.20 30.26
CA SER A 92 19.93 7.04 28.96
C SER A 92 18.92 6.66 27.88
N ILE A 93 18.03 5.70 28.18
CA ILE A 93 16.98 5.24 27.26
C ILE A 93 16.09 6.41 26.84
N PHE A 94 15.48 7.14 27.78
CA PHE A 94 14.56 8.22 27.45
C PHE A 94 15.25 9.41 26.77
N SER A 95 16.49 9.74 27.17
CA SER A 95 17.27 10.79 26.50
C SER A 95 17.56 10.43 25.05
N ARG A 96 17.95 9.17 24.80
CA ARG A 96 18.15 8.63 23.45
C ARG A 96 16.85 8.67 22.63
N VAL A 97 15.73 8.26 23.22
CA VAL A 97 14.42 8.28 22.56
C VAL A 97 14.01 9.71 22.18
N LYS A 98 14.16 10.69 23.08
CA LYS A 98 13.88 12.11 22.79
C LYS A 98 14.72 12.62 21.63
N ARG A 99 16.02 12.31 21.62
CA ARG A 99 16.92 12.68 20.52
C ARG A 99 16.48 12.06 19.19
N LEU A 100 16.19 10.76 19.18
CA LEU A 100 15.78 10.05 17.96
C LEU A 100 14.40 10.48 17.46
N LYS A 101 13.47 10.87 18.34
CA LYS A 101 12.16 11.43 17.97
C LYS A 101 12.30 12.65 17.07
N GLY A 102 13.32 13.48 17.27
CA GLY A 102 13.62 14.63 16.41
C GLY A 102 14.24 14.27 15.05
N GLN A 103 14.80 13.07 14.90
CA GLN A 103 15.52 12.63 13.70
C GLN A 103 14.67 11.73 12.79
N PHE A 104 13.75 10.96 13.37
CA PHE A 104 12.98 9.96 12.65
C PHE A 104 11.48 10.23 12.77
N ALA A 105 10.84 10.49 11.62
CA ALA A 105 9.38 10.72 11.55
C ALA A 105 8.57 9.48 11.96
N GLN A 106 9.12 8.27 11.75
CA GLN A 106 8.52 7.01 12.17
C GLN A 106 9.48 6.30 13.14
N LEU A 107 9.33 6.62 14.41
CA LEU A 107 10.07 6.00 15.51
C LEU A 107 9.11 5.19 16.38
N TYR A 108 9.51 3.97 16.68
CA TYR A 108 8.87 3.10 17.65
C TYR A 108 9.87 2.72 18.73
N VAL A 109 9.37 2.56 19.96
CA VAL A 109 10.16 2.02 21.07
C VAL A 109 9.52 0.70 21.47
N VAL A 110 10.28 -0.39 21.38
CA VAL A 110 9.85 -1.70 21.86
C VAL A 110 10.63 -1.99 23.13
N VAL A 111 9.92 -2.34 24.21
CA VAL A 111 10.51 -2.52 25.53
C VAL A 111 10.06 -3.86 26.13
N THR A 112 11.05 -4.66 26.50
CA THR A 112 10.83 -5.93 27.18
C THR A 112 10.69 -5.71 28.68
N LEU A 113 9.51 -6.04 29.20
CA LEU A 113 9.09 -5.91 30.59
C LEU A 113 8.52 -7.27 31.03
N SER A 114 9.34 -8.12 31.64
CA SER A 114 8.97 -9.49 32.00
C SER A 114 8.27 -9.57 33.36
N THR A 115 8.29 -8.50 34.14
CA THR A 115 7.70 -8.45 35.49
C THR A 115 6.83 -7.22 35.70
N LYS A 116 5.84 -7.34 36.59
CA LYS A 116 5.01 -6.20 37.01
C LYS A 116 5.83 -5.04 37.56
N ALA A 117 6.88 -5.32 38.33
CA ALA A 117 7.76 -4.28 38.87
C ALA A 117 8.47 -3.47 37.77
N GLN A 118 8.88 -4.13 36.68
CA GLN A 118 9.43 -3.45 35.51
C GLN A 118 8.36 -2.63 34.78
N SER A 119 7.14 -3.16 34.61
CA SER A 119 6.01 -2.40 34.05
C SER A 119 5.70 -1.14 34.86
N ASP A 120 5.63 -1.26 36.19
CA ASP A 120 5.38 -0.14 37.09
C ASP A 120 6.52 0.89 37.07
N SER A 121 7.77 0.42 36.94
CA SER A 121 8.96 1.27 36.79
C SER A 121 8.96 2.00 35.44
N PHE A 122 8.65 1.31 34.36
CA PHE A 122 8.49 1.87 33.02
C PHE A 122 7.42 2.97 33.02
N MET A 123 6.24 2.70 33.58
CA MET A 123 5.14 3.68 33.60
C MET A 123 5.50 4.93 34.38
N ARG A 124 6.13 4.79 35.57
CA ARG A 124 6.63 5.94 36.34
C ARG A 124 7.63 6.76 35.52
N SER A 125 8.57 6.08 34.88
CA SER A 125 9.59 6.73 34.06
C SER A 125 8.99 7.43 32.83
N TYR A 126 8.00 6.82 32.18
CA TYR A 126 7.31 7.39 31.03
C TYR A 126 6.71 8.78 31.37
N PHE A 127 6.08 8.91 32.53
CA PHE A 127 5.55 10.18 33.02
C PHE A 127 6.65 11.13 33.51
N GLN A 128 7.64 10.63 34.25
CA GLN A 128 8.75 11.43 34.77
C GLN A 128 9.54 12.12 33.64
N TYR A 129 9.73 11.44 32.51
CA TYR A 129 10.41 11.99 31.35
C TYR A 129 9.47 12.71 30.38
N GLU A 130 8.21 12.96 30.77
CA GLU A 130 7.24 13.75 30.01
C GLU A 130 7.07 13.26 28.56
N MET A 131 6.92 11.94 28.39
CA MET A 131 6.72 11.39 27.06
C MET A 131 5.32 11.72 26.54
N GLU A 132 5.27 12.25 25.32
CA GLU A 132 4.01 12.52 24.64
C GLU A 132 3.32 11.20 24.28
N PHE A 133 2.03 11.12 24.62
CA PHE A 133 1.21 9.95 24.31
C PHE A 133 1.24 9.63 22.81
N GLY A 134 1.69 8.42 22.48
CA GLY A 134 1.77 7.93 21.11
C GLY A 134 2.90 8.50 20.25
N LYS A 135 3.80 9.36 20.78
CA LYS A 135 4.93 9.93 20.01
C LYS A 135 6.27 9.94 20.77
N PRO A 136 7.20 9.02 20.49
CA PRO A 136 7.00 7.82 19.68
C PRO A 136 6.04 6.83 20.35
N ALA A 137 5.51 5.88 19.59
CA ALA A 137 4.71 4.81 20.15
C ALA A 137 5.60 3.82 20.91
N PHE A 138 5.20 3.50 22.15
CA PHE A 138 5.85 2.49 22.97
C PHE A 138 5.07 1.18 22.89
N VAL A 139 5.79 0.07 22.71
CA VAL A 139 5.25 -1.28 22.62
C VAL A 139 5.89 -2.11 23.73
N GLN A 140 5.10 -2.45 24.74
CA GLN A 140 5.54 -3.31 25.84
C GLN A 140 5.38 -4.78 25.41
N VAL A 141 6.40 -5.59 25.68
CA VAL A 141 6.41 -7.03 25.41
C VAL A 141 7.02 -7.78 26.60
N ILE A 142 6.73 -9.07 26.72
CA ILE A 142 7.19 -9.89 27.86
C ILE A 142 8.59 -10.48 27.63
N ASP A 143 8.99 -10.68 26.37
CA ASP A 143 10.27 -11.24 25.97
C ASP A 143 10.78 -10.59 24.66
N ALA A 144 12.07 -10.78 24.38
CA ALA A 144 12.72 -10.15 23.23
C ALA A 144 12.34 -10.79 21.88
N GLU A 145 12.02 -12.09 21.82
CA GLU A 145 11.62 -12.73 20.56
C GLU A 145 10.25 -12.18 20.13
N MET A 146 9.29 -12.11 21.05
CA MET A 146 8.00 -11.44 20.85
C MET A 146 8.19 -9.97 20.47
N GLY A 147 9.11 -9.27 21.13
CA GLY A 147 9.50 -7.91 20.79
C GLY A 147 9.88 -7.77 19.32
N PHE A 148 10.76 -8.64 18.86
CA PHE A 148 11.22 -8.63 17.47
C PHE A 148 10.11 -8.99 16.48
N GLU A 149 9.26 -9.97 16.79
CA GLU A 149 8.10 -10.26 15.95
C GLU A 149 7.18 -9.04 15.77
N LYS A 150 6.93 -8.30 16.86
CA LYS A 150 6.10 -7.09 16.83
C LYS A 150 6.76 -6.01 15.97
N ILE A 151 8.08 -5.86 16.04
CA ILE A 151 8.85 -4.96 15.17
C ILE A 151 8.60 -5.29 13.70
N VAL A 152 8.77 -6.57 13.31
CA VAL A 152 8.56 -7.01 11.92
C VAL A 152 7.11 -6.78 11.48
N LYS A 153 6.14 -7.12 12.34
CA LYS A 153 4.69 -6.91 12.07
C LYS A 153 4.39 -5.42 11.85
N ILE A 154 4.89 -4.53 12.69
CA ILE A 154 4.72 -3.08 12.54
C ILE A 154 5.32 -2.61 11.22
N ALA A 155 6.55 -3.04 10.91
CA ALA A 155 7.24 -2.64 9.70
C ALA A 155 6.48 -3.06 8.42
N HIS A 156 6.05 -4.33 8.38
CA HIS A 156 5.30 -4.88 7.27
C HIS A 156 3.95 -4.17 7.09
N SER A 157 3.15 -4.02 8.16
CA SER A 157 1.86 -3.35 8.11
C SER A 157 1.95 -1.91 7.62
N ARG A 158 2.98 -1.17 8.03
CA ARG A 158 3.23 0.19 7.56
C ARG A 158 3.59 0.23 6.07
N GLY A 159 4.43 -0.70 5.61
CA GLY A 159 4.77 -0.86 4.20
C GLY A 159 3.54 -1.13 3.34
N VAL A 160 2.73 -2.13 3.71
CA VAL A 160 1.48 -2.49 3.01
C VAL A 160 0.51 -1.31 2.99
N CYS A 161 0.31 -0.63 4.11
CA CYS A 161 -0.59 0.53 4.19
C CYS A 161 -0.16 1.67 3.25
N LYS A 162 1.16 1.95 3.14
CA LYS A 162 1.66 2.94 2.19
C LYS A 162 1.39 2.51 0.75
N GLN A 163 1.67 1.27 0.39
CA GLN A 163 1.43 0.75 -0.96
C GLN A 163 -0.06 0.82 -1.33
N GLN A 164 -0.95 0.42 -0.42
CA GLN A 164 -2.40 0.54 -0.61
C GLN A 164 -2.85 1.98 -0.81
N LYS A 165 -2.30 2.92 -0.01
CA LYS A 165 -2.59 4.36 -0.15
C LYS A 165 -2.11 4.92 -1.50
N VAL A 166 -0.96 4.44 -1.99
CA VAL A 166 -0.46 4.82 -3.32
C VAL A 166 -1.38 4.24 -4.41
N ALA A 167 -1.74 2.96 -4.32
CA ALA A 167 -2.63 2.33 -5.28
C ALA A 167 -4.02 2.99 -5.34
N SER A 168 -4.58 3.38 -4.19
CA SER A 168 -5.87 4.07 -4.15
C SER A 168 -5.80 5.47 -4.75
N LYS A 169 -4.72 6.24 -4.48
CA LYS A 169 -4.47 7.52 -5.14
C LYS A 169 -4.33 7.39 -6.65
N LEU A 170 -3.55 6.41 -7.12
CA LEU A 170 -3.40 6.13 -8.55
C LEU A 170 -4.72 5.74 -9.21
N LYS A 171 -5.58 4.97 -8.52
CA LYS A 171 -6.92 4.63 -9.03
C LYS A 171 -7.81 5.87 -9.18
N VAL A 172 -7.74 6.82 -8.24
CA VAL A 172 -8.48 8.08 -8.31
C VAL A 172 -7.93 8.98 -9.43
N GLU A 173 -6.59 9.10 -9.54
CA GLU A 173 -5.95 9.89 -10.60
C GLU A 173 -6.26 9.33 -11.99
N ARG A 174 -6.22 8.01 -12.19
CA ARG A 174 -6.63 7.38 -13.45
C ARG A 174 -8.06 7.73 -13.79
N LYS A 175 -9.01 7.57 -12.85
CA LYS A 175 -10.42 7.95 -13.08
C LYS A 175 -10.57 9.42 -13.49
N ARG A 176 -9.90 10.33 -12.78
CA ARG A 176 -9.92 11.76 -13.09
C ARG A 176 -9.33 12.06 -14.47
N THR A 177 -8.26 11.34 -14.84
CA THR A 177 -7.58 11.49 -16.13
C THR A 177 -8.51 11.10 -17.28
N VAL A 178 -9.24 9.98 -17.19
CA VAL A 178 -10.17 9.58 -18.28
C VAL A 178 -11.41 10.50 -18.37
N GLN A 179 -11.70 11.26 -17.32
CA GLN A 179 -12.79 12.26 -17.30
C GLN A 179 -12.37 13.63 -17.86
N ASP A 180 -11.08 13.85 -18.12
CA ASP A 180 -10.59 15.10 -18.71
C ASP A 180 -11.11 15.28 -20.14
N THR A 181 -11.67 16.44 -20.44
CA THR A 181 -12.26 16.76 -21.74
C THR A 181 -11.26 16.60 -22.87
N ASN A 182 -9.99 16.98 -22.69
CA ASN A 182 -8.98 16.85 -23.75
C ASN A 182 -8.68 15.38 -24.05
N ILE A 183 -8.67 14.54 -23.02
CA ILE A 183 -8.46 13.09 -23.17
C ILE A 183 -9.67 12.45 -23.83
N PHE A 184 -10.88 12.85 -23.45
CA PHE A 184 -12.11 12.44 -24.12
C PHE A 184 -12.05 12.80 -25.61
N ILE A 185 -11.80 14.06 -25.95
CA ILE A 185 -11.78 14.52 -27.35
C ILE A 185 -10.69 13.78 -28.12
N ARG A 186 -9.47 13.67 -27.58
CA ARG A 186 -8.37 12.94 -28.21
C ARG A 186 -8.73 11.48 -28.48
N PHE A 187 -9.33 10.80 -27.51
CA PHE A 187 -9.77 9.41 -27.65
C PHE A 187 -10.83 9.28 -28.75
N VAL A 188 -11.91 10.07 -28.68
CA VAL A 188 -13.03 9.96 -29.61
C VAL A 188 -12.61 10.28 -31.04
N THR A 189 -11.72 11.27 -31.24
CA THR A 189 -11.16 11.57 -32.57
C THR A 189 -10.17 10.53 -33.11
N SER A 190 -9.72 9.58 -32.30
CA SER A 190 -8.90 8.45 -32.77
C SER A 190 -9.74 7.32 -33.36
N ILE A 191 -11.06 7.35 -33.14
CA ILE A 191 -12.01 6.45 -33.79
C ILE A 191 -12.15 6.87 -35.25
N PRO A 192 -12.02 5.95 -36.22
CA PRO A 192 -12.15 6.30 -37.63
C PRO A 192 -13.46 7.00 -37.94
N ASN A 193 -13.42 7.93 -38.88
CA ASN A 193 -14.58 8.70 -39.35
C ASN A 193 -15.25 9.58 -38.29
N ILE A 194 -14.60 9.80 -37.14
CA ILE A 194 -15.05 10.72 -36.08
C ILE A 194 -14.10 11.92 -36.01
N ASN A 195 -14.64 13.12 -36.25
CA ASN A 195 -13.86 14.35 -36.23
C ASN A 195 -14.00 15.10 -34.88
N LYS A 196 -13.26 16.21 -34.73
CA LYS A 196 -13.26 16.99 -33.50
C LYS A 196 -14.62 17.61 -33.17
N HIS A 197 -15.42 18.00 -34.15
CA HIS A 197 -16.76 18.53 -33.92
C HIS A 197 -17.68 17.44 -33.36
N ASP A 198 -17.71 16.27 -34.02
CA ASP A 198 -18.47 15.10 -33.56
C ASP A 198 -18.10 14.73 -32.11
N ALA A 199 -16.80 14.73 -31.80
CA ALA A 199 -16.31 14.48 -30.45
C ALA A 199 -16.82 15.51 -29.43
N ASN A 200 -16.90 16.79 -29.78
CA ASN A 200 -17.44 17.80 -28.87
C ASN A 200 -18.96 17.63 -28.67
N THR A 201 -19.72 17.31 -29.73
CA THR A 201 -21.16 17.01 -29.59
C THR A 201 -21.37 15.81 -28.66
N LEU A 202 -20.64 14.72 -28.86
CA LEU A 202 -20.70 13.54 -28.00
C LEU A 202 -20.33 13.85 -26.55
N TYR A 203 -19.34 14.72 -26.33
CA TYR A 203 -18.98 15.16 -24.98
C TYR A 203 -20.12 15.94 -24.31
N GLN A 204 -20.76 16.85 -25.03
CA GLN A 204 -21.85 17.66 -24.49
C GLN A 204 -23.12 16.84 -24.24
N ALA A 205 -23.44 15.90 -25.12
CA ALA A 205 -24.67 15.10 -25.06
C ALA A 205 -24.57 13.86 -24.17
N ILE A 206 -23.46 13.13 -24.23
CA ILE A 206 -23.29 11.82 -23.58
C ILE A 206 -22.29 11.89 -22.40
N GLY A 207 -21.35 12.83 -22.42
CA GLY A 207 -20.55 13.21 -21.26
C GLY A 207 -19.34 12.34 -20.92
N SER A 208 -19.30 11.05 -21.27
CA SER A 208 -18.17 10.18 -20.94
C SER A 208 -17.94 9.04 -21.92
N ILE A 209 -16.69 8.57 -22.01
CA ILE A 209 -16.32 7.41 -22.85
C ILE A 209 -17.11 6.17 -22.42
N GLU A 210 -17.28 5.95 -21.11
CA GLU A 210 -18.06 4.81 -20.59
C GLU A 210 -19.52 4.87 -21.03
N ALA A 211 -20.12 6.06 -21.04
CA ALA A 211 -21.50 6.25 -21.50
C ALA A 211 -21.62 6.02 -23.01
N ILE A 212 -20.67 6.48 -23.83
CA ILE A 212 -20.65 6.18 -25.28
C ILE A 212 -20.51 4.68 -25.52
N ALA A 213 -19.63 3.99 -24.78
CA ALA A 213 -19.43 2.56 -24.94
C ALA A 213 -20.69 1.72 -24.68
N LYS A 214 -21.58 2.24 -23.83
CA LYS A 214 -22.86 1.60 -23.46
C LYS A 214 -24.05 2.11 -24.27
N ALA A 215 -23.91 3.23 -24.98
CA ALA A 215 -24.99 3.83 -25.73
C ALA A 215 -25.37 2.96 -26.93
N SER A 216 -26.66 2.79 -27.17
CA SER A 216 -27.13 2.22 -28.43
C SER A 216 -26.95 3.22 -29.58
N LYS A 217 -27.03 2.73 -30.82
CA LYS A 217 -26.99 3.59 -32.00
C LYS A 217 -28.14 4.60 -31.97
N GLU A 218 -29.32 4.14 -31.56
CA GLU A 218 -30.53 4.93 -31.44
C GLU A 218 -30.36 6.02 -30.39
N ASP A 219 -29.75 5.70 -29.24
CA ASP A 219 -29.46 6.68 -28.19
C ASP A 219 -28.48 7.76 -28.66
N ILE A 220 -27.45 7.37 -29.43
CA ILE A 220 -26.49 8.33 -29.99
C ILE A 220 -27.20 9.29 -30.95
N LEU A 221 -28.03 8.76 -31.86
CA LEU A 221 -28.77 9.58 -32.84
C LEU A 221 -29.85 10.46 -32.21
N ALA A 222 -30.46 10.03 -31.11
CA ALA A 222 -31.46 10.81 -30.40
C ALA A 222 -30.87 12.01 -29.66
N ASN A 223 -29.62 11.92 -29.21
CA ASN A 223 -28.98 12.92 -28.37
C ASN A 223 -27.90 13.75 -29.09
N THR A 224 -27.55 13.42 -30.34
CA THR A 224 -26.48 14.10 -31.10
C THR A 224 -26.89 14.36 -32.55
N ASP A 225 -26.15 15.23 -33.24
CA ASP A 225 -26.32 15.51 -34.67
C ASP A 225 -25.44 14.61 -35.57
N LEU A 226 -24.92 13.51 -35.03
CA LEU A 226 -24.10 12.56 -35.78
C LEU A 226 -24.92 11.84 -36.85
N SER A 227 -24.26 11.47 -37.96
CA SER A 227 -24.88 10.64 -38.99
C SER A 227 -25.06 9.19 -38.52
N SER A 228 -26.01 8.48 -39.13
CA SER A 228 -26.25 7.05 -38.86
C SER A 228 -25.01 6.18 -39.03
N GLU A 229 -24.15 6.51 -40.01
CA GLU A 229 -22.87 5.82 -40.25
C GLU A 229 -21.85 6.06 -39.13
N LYS A 230 -21.77 7.30 -38.60
CA LYS A 230 -20.88 7.62 -37.47
C LYS A 230 -21.37 6.98 -36.17
N ALA A 231 -22.67 7.01 -35.91
CA ALA A 231 -23.28 6.34 -34.76
C ALA A 231 -23.01 4.82 -34.80
N GLU A 232 -23.20 4.20 -35.96
CA GLU A 232 -22.87 2.79 -36.20
C GLU A 232 -21.38 2.48 -35.97
N THR A 233 -20.49 3.35 -36.46
CA THR A 233 -19.05 3.20 -36.29
C THR A 233 -18.64 3.23 -34.81
N LEU A 234 -19.26 4.11 -34.02
CA LEU A 234 -19.05 4.18 -32.57
C LEU A 234 -19.54 2.91 -31.87
N THR A 235 -20.76 2.46 -32.17
CA THR A 235 -21.33 1.25 -31.58
C THR A 235 -20.43 0.04 -31.85
N ARG A 236 -20.02 -0.18 -33.11
CA ARG A 236 -19.11 -1.29 -33.45
C ARG A 236 -17.74 -1.15 -32.80
N PHE A 237 -17.19 0.05 -32.74
CA PHE A 237 -15.89 0.27 -32.09
C PHE A 237 -15.87 -0.17 -30.62
N PHE A 238 -16.96 0.01 -29.88
CA PHE A 238 -17.02 -0.40 -28.47
C PHE A 238 -17.54 -1.83 -28.24
N GLN A 239 -18.37 -2.35 -29.15
CA GLN A 239 -19.13 -3.59 -28.93
C GLN A 239 -18.66 -4.76 -29.79
N ASP A 240 -17.87 -4.52 -30.84
CA ASP A 240 -17.35 -5.54 -31.74
C ASP A 240 -15.81 -5.66 -31.63
N PRO A 241 -15.30 -6.72 -30.96
CA PRO A 241 -13.87 -7.02 -30.86
C PRO A 241 -13.11 -7.05 -32.19
N GLU A 242 -13.72 -7.58 -33.25
CA GLU A 242 -13.08 -7.73 -34.55
C GLU A 242 -12.88 -6.35 -35.21
N PHE A 243 -13.80 -5.41 -34.97
CA PHE A 243 -13.81 -4.10 -35.61
C PHE A 243 -12.72 -3.13 -35.11
N TYR A 244 -12.32 -3.22 -33.84
CA TYR A 244 -11.22 -2.39 -33.29
C TYR A 244 -9.85 -3.10 -33.28
N LEU A 245 -9.80 -4.44 -33.39
CA LEU A 245 -8.55 -5.19 -33.50
C LEU A 245 -8.04 -5.33 -34.95
N SER A 246 -8.92 -5.12 -35.94
CA SER A 246 -8.55 -5.13 -37.36
C SER A 246 -7.57 -4.01 -37.71
N PRO A 247 -6.44 -4.30 -38.40
CA PRO A 247 -5.56 -3.27 -38.94
C PRO A 247 -6.34 -2.38 -39.89
N LYS A 248 -6.40 -1.08 -39.59
CA LYS A 248 -7.06 -0.11 -40.47
C LYS A 248 -5.99 0.42 -41.43
N PHE A 249 -5.90 -0.19 -42.60
CA PHE A 249 -5.08 0.32 -43.70
C PHE A 249 -5.75 1.60 -44.23
N ASN A 250 -5.02 2.72 -44.18
CA ASN A 250 -5.39 3.97 -44.85
C ASN A 250 -5.07 3.89 -46.33
#